data_AF-A0A7V9C7C8-F1
#
_entry.id   AF-A0A7V9C7C8-F1
#
_cell.length_a   1.000
_cell.length_b   1.000
_cell.length_c   1.000
_cell.angle_alpha   90.00
_cell.angle_beta   90.00
_cell.angle_gamma   90.00
#
_symmetry.space_group_name_H-M   'P 1'
#
loop_
_entity.id
_entity.type
_entity.pdbx_description
1 polymer ?
#
loop_
_entity_poly.entity_id
_entity_poly.type
_entity_poly.pdbx_seq_one_letter_code
_entity_poly.pdbx_strand_id
1 'polypeptide(L)' 'MRTTITIDDDILLAVQERARRERRTAGQVLSDLARDALTGRHLATDGGSVERHGFRPLPPRGVAVSNALIDRLREDEPE' A
#
# COMPACT_ATOMS: atom_id res chain seq x y z
N MET A 1 12.34 -1.06 7.11
CA MET A 1 13.17 -2.28 7.04
C MET A 1 14.15 -2.13 5.89
N ARG A 2 15.34 -2.73 5.95
CA ARG A 2 16.27 -2.73 4.81
C ARG A 2 16.04 -4.02 4.01
N THR A 3 15.55 -3.87 2.79
CA THR A 3 15.17 -4.97 1.91
C THR A 3 15.82 -4.73 0.55
N THR A 4 16.31 -5.80 -0.08
CA THR A 4 16.81 -5.74 -1.45
C THR A 4 15.69 -6.20 -2.37
N ILE A 5 15.33 -5.37 -3.34
CA ILE A 5 14.35 -5.68 -4.38
C ILE A 5 14.98 -5.36 -5.75
N THR A 6 14.61 -6.13 -6.76
CA THR A 6 14.96 -5.81 -8.16
C THR A 6 13.92 -4.84 -8.70
N ILE A 7 14.37 -3.79 -9.37
CA ILE A 7 13.53 -2.76 -10.01
C ILE A 7 14.15 -2.38 -11.36
N ASP A 8 13.30 -1.92 -12.28
CA ASP A 8 13.75 -1.46 -13.60
C ASP A 8 14.50 -0.12 -13.50
N ASP A 9 15.46 0.10 -14.41
CA ASP A 9 16.35 1.27 -14.39
C ASP A 9 15.61 2.60 -14.59
N ASP A 10 14.55 2.60 -15.42
CA ASP A 10 13.72 3.78 -15.68
C ASP A 10 12.92 4.18 -14.44
N ILE A 11 12.37 3.20 -13.71
CA ILE A 11 11.69 3.41 -12.43
C ILE A 11 12.66 3.93 -11.37
N LEU A 12 13.85 3.33 -11.26
CA LEU A 12 14.89 3.79 -10.33
C LEU A 12 15.27 5.25 -10.59
N LEU A 13 15.49 5.63 -11.86
CA LEU A 13 15.81 7.01 -12.24
C LEU A 13 14.68 7.97 -11.87
N ALA A 14 13.42 7.63 -12.20
CA ALA A 14 12.26 8.45 -11.88
C ALA A 14 12.09 8.67 -10.37
N VAL A 15 12.30 7.63 -9.56
CA VAL A 15 12.24 7.71 -8.10
C VAL A 15 13.35 8.59 -7.54
N GLN A 16 14.58 8.48 -8.06
CA GLN A 16 15.70 9.32 -7.61
C GLN A 16 15.46 10.81 -7.89
N GLU A 17 14.97 11.14 -9.09
CA GLU A 17 14.63 12.51 -9.46
C GLU A 17 13.55 13.08 -8.53
N ARG A 18 12.51 12.31 -8.25
CA ARG A 18 11.45 12.70 -7.32
C ARG A 18 11.99 12.88 -5.89
N ALA A 19 12.80 11.94 -5.42
CA ALA A 19 13.41 11.98 -4.10
C ALA A 19 14.30 13.21 -3.90
N ARG A 20 15.05 13.61 -4.94
CA ARG A 20 15.86 14.84 -4.92
C ARG A 20 14.99 16.09 -4.79
N ARG A 21 13.88 16.17 -5.53
CA ARG A 21 12.93 17.30 -5.45
C ARG A 21 12.25 17.40 -4.08
N GLU A 22 11.88 16.26 -3.50
CA GLU A 22 11.22 16.19 -2.19
C GLU A 22 12.20 16.26 -1.00
N ARG A 23 13.53 16.21 -1.24
CA ARG A 23 14.57 16.10 -0.20
C ARG A 23 14.40 14.87 0.70
N ARG A 24 14.03 13.74 0.11
CA ARG A 24 13.79 12.46 0.79
C ARG A 24 14.71 11.39 0.20
N THR A 25 14.81 10.24 0.84
CA THR A 25 15.56 9.11 0.27
C THR A 25 14.74 8.39 -0.80
N ALA A 26 15.40 7.82 -1.81
CA ALA A 26 14.73 7.05 -2.87
C ALA A 26 13.88 5.89 -2.29
N GLY A 27 14.39 5.20 -1.26
CA GLY A 27 13.65 4.13 -0.58
C GLY A 27 12.39 4.61 0.12
N GLN A 28 12.39 5.80 0.73
CA GLN A 28 11.19 6.40 1.34
C GLN A 28 10.14 6.74 0.28
N VAL A 29 10.56 7.38 -0.82
CA VAL A 29 9.64 7.74 -1.91
C VAL A 29 9.05 6.50 -2.58
N LEU A 30 9.88 5.47 -2.84
CA LEU A 30 9.41 4.21 -3.41
C LEU A 30 8.45 3.47 -2.46
N SER A 31 8.74 3.47 -1.15
CA SER A 31 7.86 2.84 -0.15
C SER A 31 6.48 3.51 -0.09
N ASP A 32 6.43 4.84 -0.19
CA ASP A 32 5.17 5.58 -0.22
C ASP A 32 4.39 5.31 -1.51
N LEU A 33 5.08 5.35 -2.66
CA LEU A 33 4.49 5.02 -3.96
C LEU A 33 3.89 3.60 -3.98
N ALA A 34 4.64 2.62 -3.47
CA ALA A 34 4.17 1.24 -3.35
C ALA A 34 2.95 1.16 -2.42
N ARG A 35 2.96 1.87 -1.29
CA ARG A 35 1.81 1.91 -0.37
C ARG A 35 0.58 2.50 -1.04
N ASP A 36 0.71 3.59 -1.77
CA ASP A 36 -0.40 4.25 -2.45
C ASP A 36 -1.02 3.35 -3.53
N ALA A 37 -0.17 2.64 -4.28
CA ALA A 37 -0.60 1.67 -5.28
C ALA A 37 -1.30 0.47 -4.64
N LEU A 38 -0.72 -0.13 -3.59
CA LEU A 38 -1.26 -1.32 -2.94
C LEU A 38 -2.54 -1.06 -2.12
N THR A 39 -2.75 0.16 -1.64
CA THR A 39 -3.93 0.53 -0.85
C THR A 39 -5.05 1.14 -1.68
N GLY A 40 -4.81 1.33 -2.99
CA GLY A 40 -5.78 2.00 -3.86
C GLY A 40 -6.12 3.40 -3.39
N ARG A 41 -5.20 4.11 -2.70
CA ARG A 41 -5.47 5.44 -2.13
C ARG A 41 -5.92 6.45 -3.19
N HIS A 42 -5.46 6.27 -4.43
CA HIS A 42 -5.89 7.04 -5.60
C HIS A 42 -7.21 6.58 -6.23
N LEU A 43 -7.66 5.35 -5.97
CA LEU A 43 -8.92 4.79 -6.49
C LEU A 43 -10.09 4.95 -5.50
N ALA A 44 -9.79 5.22 -4.22
CA ALA A 44 -10.77 5.34 -3.15
C ALA A 44 -11.64 6.61 -3.24
N THR A 45 -11.46 7.46 -4.26
CA THR A 45 -12.24 8.69 -4.43
C THR A 45 -13.68 8.47 -4.89
N ASP A 46 -14.00 7.32 -5.51
CA ASP A 46 -15.31 7.17 -6.21
C ASP A 46 -16.25 6.09 -5.65
N GLY A 47 -15.93 5.45 -4.53
CA GLY A 47 -16.66 4.27 -4.06
C GLY A 47 -17.26 4.42 -2.67
N GLY A 48 -18.27 5.27 -2.50
CA GLY A 48 -19.13 5.21 -1.31
C GLY A 48 -19.56 3.76 -1.06
N SER A 49 -19.48 3.28 0.17
CA SER A 49 -19.76 1.88 0.52
C SER A 49 -21.21 1.52 0.19
N VAL A 50 -21.43 1.06 -1.05
CA VAL A 50 -22.68 0.45 -1.48
C VAL A 50 -22.84 -0.83 -0.67
N GLU A 51 -24.01 -0.99 -0.04
CA GLU A 51 -24.35 -2.24 0.64
C GLU A 51 -24.10 -3.40 -0.32
N ARG A 52 -23.28 -4.34 0.13
CA ARG A 52 -22.86 -5.50 -0.64
C ARG A 52 -23.15 -6.72 0.22
N HIS A 53 -23.88 -7.68 -0.31
CA HIS A 53 -24.23 -8.93 0.39
C HIS A 53 -24.97 -8.70 1.73
N GLY A 54 -25.80 -7.66 1.83
CA GLY A 54 -26.63 -7.39 3.02
C GLY A 54 -25.89 -6.74 4.20
N PHE A 55 -24.65 -6.29 4.01
CA PHE A 55 -23.94 -5.46 4.99
C PHE A 55 -23.26 -4.28 4.31
N ARG A 56 -22.96 -3.24 5.10
CA ARG A 56 -22.18 -2.08 4.65
C ARG A 56 -20.70 -2.33 4.94
N PRO A 57 -19.84 -2.47 3.92
CA PRO A 57 -18.42 -2.64 4.14
C PRO A 57 -17.83 -1.46 4.92
N LEU A 58 -16.88 -1.77 5.82
CA LEU A 58 -16.10 -0.75 6.50
C LEU A 58 -15.32 0.09 5.48
N PRO A 59 -15.14 1.39 5.72
CA PRO A 59 -14.35 2.24 4.83
C PRO A 59 -12.89 1.76 4.80
N PRO A 60 -12.20 1.90 3.65
CA PRO A 60 -10.79 1.55 3.55
C PRO A 60 -9.97 2.44 4.50
N ARG A 61 -9.03 1.83 5.24
CA ARG A 61 -8.20 2.53 6.24
C ARG A 61 -6.82 2.96 5.70
N GLY A 62 -6.54 2.74 4.41
CA GLY A 62 -5.26 3.10 3.79
C GLY A 62 -4.06 2.28 4.28
N VAL A 63 -4.31 1.09 4.84
CA VAL A 63 -3.27 0.16 5.30
C VAL A 63 -3.14 -0.96 4.28
N ALA A 64 -1.91 -1.28 3.88
CA ALA A 64 -1.65 -2.41 3.00
C ALA A 64 -1.92 -3.72 3.75
N VAL A 65 -2.83 -4.55 3.24
CA VAL A 65 -3.20 -5.84 3.81
C VAL A 65 -2.55 -6.95 2.98
N SER A 66 -1.88 -7.90 3.64
CA SER A 66 -1.26 -9.06 3.01
C SER A 66 -1.89 -10.37 3.51
N ASN A 67 -1.79 -11.45 2.74
CA ASN A 67 -2.27 -12.77 3.19
C ASN A 67 -1.55 -13.22 4.47
N ALA A 68 -0.25 -12.98 4.58
CA ALA A 68 0.48 -13.29 5.81
C ALA A 68 -0.07 -12.58 7.06
N LEU A 69 -0.59 -11.35 6.92
CA LEU A 69 -1.29 -10.68 8.02
C LEU A 69 -2.63 -11.34 8.33
N ILE A 70 -3.38 -11.73 7.30
CA ILE A 70 -4.68 -12.42 7.44
C ILE A 70 -4.50 -13.76 8.14
N ASP A 71 -3.54 -14.56 7.70
CA ASP A 71 -3.27 -15.89 8.25
C ASP A 71 -2.86 -15.78 9.72
N ARG A 72 -1.98 -14.84 10.04
CA ARG A 72 -1.62 -14.54 11.44
C ARG A 72 -2.83 -14.18 12.31
N LEU A 73 -3.72 -13.31 11.82
CA LEU A 73 -4.91 -12.92 12.56
C LEU A 73 -5.87 -14.09 12.79
N ARG A 74 -5.97 -15.02 11.84
CA ARG A 74 -6.77 -16.25 11.98
C ARG A 74 -6.19 -17.21 13.00
N GLU A 75 -4.87 -17.29 13.10
CA GLU A 75 -4.16 -18.14 14.06
C GLU A 75 -4.18 -17.55 15.48
N ASP A 76 -4.15 -16.22 15.60
CA ASP A 76 -4.12 -15.49 16.88
C ASP A 76 -5.51 -15.40 17.55
N GLU A 77 -6.60 -15.81 16.89
CA GLU A 77 -7.95 -15.81 17.45
C GLU A 77 -8.22 -17.15 18.17
N PRO A 78 -8.25 -17.18 19.52
CA PRO A 78 -8.56 -18.42 20.25
C PRO A 78 -10.02 -18.81 20.03
N GLU A 79 -10.28 -20.11 19.87
CA GLU A 79 -11.63 -20.69 19.75
C GLU A 79 -12.56 -20.33 20.92
#